data_AF-A0A916GXS8-F1
#
_entry.id   AF-A0A916GXS8-F1
#
_cell.length_a   1.000
_cell.length_b   1.000
_cell.length_c   1.000
_cell.angle_alpha   90.00
_cell.angle_beta   90.00
_cell.angle_gamma   90.00
#
_symmetry.space_group_name_H-M   'P 1'
#
loop_
_entity.id
_entity.type
_entity.pdbx_description
1 polymer ?
#
loop_
_entity_poly.entity_id
_entity_poly.type
_entity_poly.pdbx_seq_one_letter_code
_entity_poly.pdbx_strand_id
1 'polypeptide(L)'
;MAGSKPSHPPTSNAASASGEALARLRERIDAIDDAILGLLNDRAGIVLEVGALKQGSGIAAFDPAREREILDRLERSNPGPFPSVAIPGVFREIIGVMRGLEGRLRVAFLGPEGTFSHLAARQQFGSRADLVAEPTLADVVAAVERGRAELA
;
A
#
# COMPACT_ATOMS: atom_id res chain seq x y z
N MET A 1 -7.57 74.20 6.43
CA MET A 1 -6.18 73.73 6.40
C MET A 1 -6.15 72.28 6.87
N ALA A 2 -5.49 71.43 6.08
CA ALA A 2 -4.94 70.10 6.37
C ALA A 2 -5.82 69.07 7.13
N GLY A 3 -6.38 68.13 6.36
CA GLY A 3 -6.79 66.83 6.87
C GLY A 3 -5.57 65.94 7.12
N SER A 4 -5.50 65.34 8.31
CA SER A 4 -4.53 64.29 8.63
C SER A 4 -5.20 62.94 8.39
N LYS A 5 -4.77 62.23 7.34
CA LYS A 5 -5.15 60.81 7.12
C LYS A 5 -4.34 59.94 8.09
N PRO A 6 -4.96 58.98 8.79
CA PRO A 6 -4.21 57.97 9.51
C PRO A 6 -3.57 57.01 8.49
N SER A 7 -2.25 56.88 8.59
CA SER A 7 -1.42 55.91 7.87
C SER A 7 -1.83 54.48 8.23
N HIS A 8 -2.17 53.66 7.24
CA HIS A 8 -2.23 52.20 7.40
C HIS A 8 -0.81 51.63 7.65
N PRO A 9 -0.63 50.67 8.57
CA PRO A 9 0.62 49.94 8.71
C PRO A 9 0.81 48.96 7.54
N PRO A 10 2.06 48.53 7.24
CA PRO A 10 2.36 47.67 6.10
C PRO A 10 2.01 46.21 6.42
N THR A 11 0.77 45.78 6.16
CA THR A 11 0.35 44.37 6.32
C THR A 11 0.81 43.46 5.16
N SER A 12 1.48 44.00 4.14
CA SER A 12 1.80 43.29 2.90
C SER A 12 3.02 42.37 2.95
N ASN A 13 3.92 42.49 3.94
CA ASN A 13 5.23 41.81 3.89
C ASN A 13 5.28 40.46 4.66
N ALA A 14 4.37 40.24 5.62
CA ALA A 14 4.35 39.01 6.41
C ALA A 14 3.58 37.87 5.73
N ALA A 15 2.57 38.21 4.92
CA ALA A 15 1.76 37.26 4.16
C ALA A 15 2.54 36.63 2.99
N SER A 16 3.39 37.42 2.30
CA SER A 16 4.31 36.92 1.26
C SER A 16 5.38 36.00 1.86
N ALA A 17 5.99 36.39 2.98
CA ALA A 17 7.02 35.57 3.66
C ALA A 17 6.49 34.21 4.14
N SER A 18 5.26 34.17 4.64
CA SER A 18 4.59 32.92 5.05
C SER A 18 4.25 32.04 3.84
N GLY A 19 3.83 32.66 2.73
CA GLY A 19 3.57 31.97 1.47
C GLY A 19 4.84 31.35 0.86
N GLU A 20 5.94 32.09 0.85
CA GLU A 20 7.24 31.60 0.37
C GLU A 20 7.79 30.47 1.27
N ALA A 21 7.63 30.58 2.59
CA ALA A 21 8.02 29.51 3.51
C ALA A 21 7.21 28.23 3.28
N LEU A 22 5.90 28.37 3.06
CA LEU A 22 5.04 27.23 2.73
C LEU A 22 5.41 26.61 1.38
N ALA A 23 5.72 27.41 0.37
CA ALA A 23 6.16 26.91 -0.93
C ALA A 23 7.42 26.05 -0.82
N ARG A 24 8.45 26.52 -0.10
CA ARG A 24 9.68 25.75 0.15
C ARG A 24 9.43 24.45 0.90
N LEU A 25 8.46 24.42 1.82
CA LEU A 25 8.09 23.19 2.52
C LEU A 25 7.41 22.19 1.59
N ARG A 26 6.57 22.65 0.66
CA ARG A 26 5.92 21.80 -0.35
C ARG A 26 6.94 21.22 -1.33
N GLU A 27 7.87 22.02 -1.83
CA GLU A 27 8.96 21.53 -2.68
C GLU A 27 9.76 20.40 -2.00
N ARG A 28 9.97 20.50 -0.68
CA ARG A 28 10.63 19.43 0.10
C ARG A 28 9.75 18.20 0.24
N ILE A 29 8.42 18.35 0.34
CA ILE A 29 7.48 17.22 0.35
C ILE A 29 7.49 16.54 -1.01
N ASP A 30 7.40 17.29 -2.10
CA ASP A 30 7.41 16.76 -3.47
C ASP A 30 8.68 15.93 -3.73
N ALA A 31 9.85 16.44 -3.30
CA ALA A 31 11.11 15.70 -3.42
C ALA A 31 11.13 14.40 -2.60
N ILE A 32 10.46 14.37 -1.44
CA ILE A 32 10.31 13.15 -0.62
C ILE A 32 9.36 12.18 -1.32
N ASP A 33 8.26 12.66 -1.88
CA ASP A 33 7.26 11.84 -2.57
C ASP A 33 7.86 11.20 -3.83
N ASP A 34 8.68 11.94 -4.59
CA ASP A 34 9.45 11.42 -5.72
C ASP A 34 10.42 10.32 -5.28
N ALA A 35 11.10 10.49 -4.14
CA ALA A 35 11.98 9.48 -3.58
C ALA A 35 11.21 8.23 -3.12
N ILE A 36 10.03 8.40 -2.50
CA ILE A 36 9.14 7.29 -2.14
C ILE A 36 8.73 6.51 -3.38
N LEU A 37 8.33 7.19 -4.46
CA LEU A 37 7.96 6.56 -5.72
C LEU A 37 9.15 5.79 -6.32
N GLY A 38 10.35 6.35 -6.28
CA GLY A 38 11.59 5.67 -6.68
C GLY A 38 11.80 4.36 -5.91
N LEU A 39 11.76 4.42 -4.58
CA LEU A 39 11.92 3.25 -3.70
C LEU A 39 10.83 2.18 -3.91
N LEU A 40 9.60 2.59 -4.22
CA LEU A 40 8.52 1.67 -4.56
C LEU A 40 8.81 0.95 -5.88
N ASN A 41 9.31 1.65 -6.90
CA ASN A 41 9.69 1.04 -8.17
C ASN A 41 10.87 0.07 -8.02
N ASP A 42 11.89 0.44 -7.25
CA ASP A 42 13.02 -0.45 -6.95
C ASP A 42 12.54 -1.73 -6.24
N ARG A 43 11.66 -1.58 -5.24
CA ARG A 43 11.04 -2.70 -4.54
C ARG A 43 10.23 -3.57 -5.50
N ALA A 44 9.48 -2.98 -6.43
CA ALA A 44 8.71 -3.70 -7.43
C ALA A 44 9.61 -4.52 -8.36
N GLY A 45 10.77 -3.99 -8.78
CA GLY A 45 11.77 -4.73 -9.56
C GLY A 45 12.24 -5.99 -8.84
N ILE A 46 12.65 -5.86 -7.57
CA ILE A 46 13.08 -6.99 -6.74
C ILE A 46 11.96 -8.03 -6.57
N VAL A 47 10.73 -7.56 -6.37
CA VAL A 47 9.55 -8.42 -6.23
C VAL A 47 9.30 -9.24 -7.49
N LEU A 48 9.46 -8.67 -8.69
CA LEU A 48 9.36 -9.40 -9.95
C LEU A 48 10.43 -10.50 -10.07
N GLU A 49 11.67 -10.21 -9.66
CA GLU A 49 12.74 -11.21 -9.61
C GLU A 49 12.42 -12.35 -8.63
N VAL A 50 11.92 -12.00 -7.43
CA VAL A 50 11.44 -12.98 -6.44
C VAL A 50 10.31 -13.83 -7.01
N GLY A 51 9.34 -13.21 -7.68
CA GLY A 51 8.25 -13.91 -8.36
C GLY A 51 8.79 -14.92 -9.37
N ALA A 52 9.71 -14.52 -10.23
CA ALA A 52 10.34 -15.39 -11.23
C ALA A 52 11.06 -16.60 -10.59
N LEU A 53 11.71 -16.42 -9.44
CA LEU A 53 12.37 -17.52 -8.70
C LEU A 53 11.37 -18.47 -8.03
N LYS A 54 10.22 -17.95 -7.58
CA LYS A 54 9.13 -18.77 -7.01
C LYS A 54 8.44 -19.62 -8.09
N GLN A 55 8.37 -19.13 -9.32
CA GLN A 55 7.82 -19.89 -10.46
C GLN A 55 8.66 -21.15 -10.70
N GLY A 56 8.05 -22.33 -10.51
CA GLY A 56 8.70 -23.62 -10.73
C GLY A 56 9.56 -24.14 -9.58
N SER A 57 9.67 -23.43 -8.45
CA SER A 57 10.41 -23.90 -7.26
C SER A 57 9.52 -24.46 -6.15
N GLY A 58 8.19 -24.48 -6.35
CA GLY A 58 7.24 -24.96 -5.34
C GLY A 58 7.09 -24.05 -4.12
N ILE A 59 7.72 -22.87 -4.13
CA ILE A 59 7.60 -21.86 -3.08
C ILE A 59 6.28 -21.12 -3.25
N ALA A 60 5.52 -20.97 -2.16
CA ALA A 60 4.24 -20.29 -2.19
C ALA A 60 4.39 -18.82 -2.62
N ALA A 61 3.47 -18.36 -3.48
CA ALA A 61 3.40 -16.96 -3.89
C ALA A 61 3.06 -16.04 -2.70
N PHE A 62 2.29 -16.53 -1.74
CA PHE A 62 1.87 -15.80 -0.54
C PHE A 62 2.44 -16.41 0.74
N ASP A 63 3.10 -15.59 1.55
CA ASP A 63 3.68 -15.97 2.83
C ASP A 63 3.25 -14.97 3.93
N PRO A 64 2.17 -15.27 4.68
CA PRO A 64 1.68 -14.41 5.76
C PRO A 64 2.71 -14.20 6.88
N ALA A 65 3.55 -15.20 7.16
CA ALA A 65 4.55 -15.11 8.22
C ALA A 65 5.64 -14.11 7.82
N ARG A 66 6.05 -14.13 6.56
CA ARG A 66 6.98 -13.14 6.02
C ARG A 66 6.41 -11.72 6.06
N GLU A 67 5.14 -11.55 5.71
CA GLU A 67 4.49 -10.23 5.79
C GLU A 67 4.44 -9.73 7.24
N ARG A 68 4.05 -10.59 8.19
CA ARG A 68 4.06 -10.25 9.61
C ARG A 68 5.44 -9.79 10.09
N GLU A 69 6.48 -10.55 9.74
CA GLU A 69 7.86 -10.22 10.11
C GLU A 69 8.29 -8.83 9.59
N ILE A 70 7.92 -8.49 8.36
CA ILE A 70 8.21 -7.18 7.77
C ILE A 70 7.53 -6.07 8.58
N LEU A 71 6.24 -6.23 8.90
CA LEU A 71 5.48 -5.23 9.65
C LEU A 71 6.04 -5.04 11.06
N ASP A 72 6.28 -6.14 11.78
CA ASP A 72 6.81 -6.12 13.15
C ASP A 72 8.23 -5.51 13.19
N ARG A 73 9.05 -5.75 12.17
CA ARG A 73 10.38 -5.12 12.03
C ARG A 73 10.24 -3.61 11.81
N LEU A 74 9.37 -3.17 10.90
CA LEU A 74 9.20 -1.76 10.57
C LEU A 74 8.62 -0.96 11.73
N GLU A 75 7.64 -1.52 12.45
CA GLU A 75 7.05 -0.90 13.62
C GLU A 75 8.07 -0.71 14.74
N ARG A 76 8.87 -1.73 15.04
CA ARG A 76 9.92 -1.66 16.07
C ARG A 76 11.09 -0.74 15.70
N SER A 77 11.34 -0.54 14.41
CA SER A 77 12.50 0.21 13.92
C SER A 77 12.18 1.67 13.61
N ASN A 78 10.95 2.15 13.85
CA ASN A 78 10.54 3.52 13.54
C ASN A 78 11.24 4.54 14.45
N PRO A 79 12.19 5.35 13.93
CA PRO A 79 12.93 6.32 14.73
C PRO A 79 12.32 7.72 14.65
N GLY A 80 11.29 7.89 13.83
CA GLY A 80 10.80 9.19 13.36
C GLY A 80 9.46 9.60 13.96
N PRO A 81 8.98 10.80 13.60
CA PRO A 81 7.72 11.33 14.10
C PRO A 81 6.48 10.68 13.44
N PHE A 82 6.67 9.76 12.49
CA PHE A 82 5.56 9.04 11.87
C PHE A 82 4.89 8.11 12.91
N PRO A 83 3.55 8.07 13.04
CA PRO A 83 2.91 7.25 14.07
C PRO A 83 3.14 5.75 13.83
N SER A 84 3.77 5.05 14.79
CA SER A 84 4.05 3.61 14.65
C SER A 84 2.81 2.77 14.39
N VAL A 85 1.67 3.14 15.00
CA VAL A 85 0.37 2.47 14.80
C VAL A 85 -0.14 2.55 13.35
N ALA A 86 0.31 3.54 12.56
CA ALA A 86 -0.09 3.70 11.17
C ALA A 86 0.79 2.88 10.20
N ILE A 87 1.99 2.46 10.61
CA ILE A 87 2.94 1.71 9.77
C ILE A 87 2.31 0.43 9.22
N PRO A 88 1.63 -0.41 10.04
CA PRO A 88 1.03 -1.63 9.52
C PRO A 88 -0.01 -1.40 8.42
N GLY A 89 -0.75 -0.29 8.48
CA GLY A 89 -1.75 0.08 7.47
C GLY A 89 -1.10 0.43 6.13
N VAL A 90 -0.14 1.36 6.15
CA VAL A 90 0.56 1.80 4.93
C VAL A 90 1.30 0.65 4.26
N PHE A 91 2.06 -0.13 5.04
CA PHE A 91 2.86 -1.20 4.47
C PHE A 91 2.04 -2.41 4.01
N ARG A 92 0.85 -2.67 4.59
CA ARG A 92 -0.05 -3.69 4.05
C ARG A 92 -0.50 -3.36 2.63
N GLU A 93 -0.85 -2.10 2.35
CA GLU A 93 -1.22 -1.68 0.99
C GLU A 93 -0.05 -1.82 0.02
N ILE A 94 1.14 -1.37 0.41
CA ILE A 94 2.35 -1.52 -0.40
C ILE A 94 2.61 -3.01 -0.70
N ILE A 95 2.59 -3.87 0.32
CA ILE A 95 2.83 -5.30 0.16
C ILE A 95 1.75 -5.93 -0.74
N GLY A 96 0.47 -5.59 -0.53
CA GLY A 96 -0.64 -6.10 -1.33
C GLY A 96 -0.53 -5.73 -2.82
N VAL A 97 -0.15 -4.49 -3.12
CA VAL A 97 0.16 -4.05 -4.50
C VAL A 97 1.24 -4.91 -5.14
N MET A 98 2.28 -5.24 -4.37
CA MET A 98 3.48 -5.91 -4.86
C MET A 98 3.25 -7.40 -5.05
N ARG A 99 2.42 -8.01 -4.19
CA ARG A 99 1.93 -9.38 -4.37
C ARG A 99 1.26 -9.57 -5.73
N GLY A 100 0.49 -8.58 -6.18
CA GLY A 100 -0.12 -8.59 -7.50
C GLY A 100 0.87 -8.46 -8.67
N LEU A 101 2.12 -8.03 -8.42
CA LEU A 101 3.18 -7.98 -9.43
C LEU A 101 3.88 -9.34 -9.59
N GLU A 102 4.00 -10.14 -8.54
CA GLU A 102 4.61 -11.49 -8.58
C GLU A 102 3.79 -12.49 -9.44
N GLY A 103 2.54 -12.15 -9.73
CA GLY A 103 1.62 -12.93 -10.55
C GLY A 103 0.16 -12.68 -10.15
N ARG A 104 -0.79 -13.15 -10.96
CA ARG A 104 -2.21 -13.14 -10.59
C ARG A 104 -2.46 -14.18 -9.51
N LEU A 105 -2.60 -13.73 -8.28
CA LEU A 105 -3.03 -14.55 -7.16
C LEU A 105 -4.52 -14.90 -7.36
N ARG A 106 -4.80 -16.17 -7.64
CA ARG A 106 -6.14 -16.73 -7.71
C ARG A 106 -6.54 -17.17 -6.31
N VAL A 107 -7.63 -16.60 -5.81
CA VAL A 107 -8.14 -16.91 -4.47
C VAL A 107 -9.53 -17.51 -4.62
N ALA A 108 -9.69 -18.76 -4.25
CA ALA A 108 -10.99 -19.40 -4.18
C ALA A 108 -11.78 -18.84 -3.00
N PHE A 109 -13.10 -18.67 -3.12
CA PHE A 109 -13.92 -18.27 -1.98
C PHE A 109 -15.30 -18.95 -2.06
N LEU A 110 -15.92 -19.12 -0.89
CA LEU A 110 -17.21 -19.77 -0.79
C LEU A 110 -18.36 -18.84 -1.17
N GLY A 111 -19.14 -19.25 -2.16
CA GLY A 111 -20.38 -18.60 -2.57
C GLY A 111 -20.21 -17.64 -3.75
N PRO A 112 -21.31 -17.02 -4.21
CA PRO A 112 -21.27 -16.09 -5.34
C PRO A 112 -20.58 -14.77 -4.98
N GLU A 113 -20.24 -13.99 -6.00
CA GLU A 113 -19.79 -12.62 -5.84
C GLU A 113 -20.80 -11.78 -5.04
N GLY A 114 -20.28 -10.87 -4.23
CA GLY A 114 -21.07 -9.98 -3.37
C GLY A 114 -21.42 -10.56 -1.98
N THR A 115 -21.02 -11.79 -1.69
CA THR A 115 -21.17 -12.42 -0.36
C THR A 115 -20.13 -11.94 0.65
N PHE A 116 -20.29 -12.32 1.92
CA PHE A 116 -19.32 -12.03 2.97
C PHE A 116 -17.92 -12.60 2.67
N SER A 117 -17.85 -13.83 2.14
CA SER A 117 -16.58 -14.45 1.75
C SER A 117 -15.91 -13.68 0.60
N HIS A 118 -16.70 -13.23 -0.38
CA HIS A 118 -16.18 -12.37 -1.46
C HIS A 118 -15.60 -11.06 -0.91
N LEU A 119 -16.31 -10.39 -0.01
CA LEU A 119 -15.86 -9.14 0.60
C LEU A 119 -14.60 -9.34 1.46
N ALA A 120 -14.56 -10.42 2.24
CA ALA A 120 -13.40 -10.80 3.05
C ALA A 120 -12.18 -11.07 2.17
N ALA A 121 -12.35 -11.84 1.09
CA ALA A 121 -11.27 -12.11 0.13
C ALA A 121 -10.76 -10.82 -0.52
N ARG A 122 -11.64 -9.90 -0.93
CA ARG A 122 -11.22 -8.58 -1.46
C ARG A 122 -10.47 -7.74 -0.43
N GLN A 123 -10.89 -7.76 0.82
CA GLN A 123 -10.24 -6.99 1.89
C GLN A 123 -8.87 -7.55 2.24
N GLN A 124 -8.72 -8.88 2.22
CA GLN A 124 -7.48 -9.56 2.62
C GLN A 124 -6.45 -9.67 1.49
N PHE A 125 -6.90 -9.88 0.25
CA PHE A 125 -6.03 -10.11 -0.91
C PHE A 125 -5.97 -8.93 -1.88
N GLY A 126 -6.76 -7.89 -1.64
CA GLY A 126 -6.78 -6.66 -2.44
C GLY A 126 -7.57 -6.79 -3.74
N SER A 127 -7.70 -5.68 -4.46
CA SER A 127 -8.50 -5.58 -5.68
C SER A 127 -7.89 -6.24 -6.92
N ARG A 128 -6.63 -6.67 -6.84
CA ARG A 128 -5.87 -7.27 -7.96
C ARG A 128 -5.81 -8.79 -7.93
N ALA A 129 -6.36 -9.43 -6.89
CA ALA A 129 -6.50 -10.88 -6.85
C ALA A 129 -7.62 -11.33 -7.79
N ASP A 130 -7.39 -12.41 -8.54
CA ASP A 130 -8.41 -13.06 -9.35
C ASP A 130 -9.25 -13.95 -8.41
N LEU A 131 -10.42 -13.47 -8.02
CA LEU A 131 -11.28 -14.20 -7.09
C LEU A 131 -12.08 -15.28 -7.84
N VAL A 132 -11.97 -16.53 -7.38
CA VAL A 132 -12.61 -17.71 -7.97
C VAL A 132 -13.77 -18.12 -7.06
N ALA A 133 -14.99 -17.82 -7.48
CA ALA A 133 -16.19 -18.21 -6.75
C ALA A 133 -16.38 -19.74 -6.83
N GLU A 134 -16.56 -20.38 -5.69
CA GLU A 134 -16.80 -21.82 -5.60
C GLU A 134 -18.12 -22.09 -4.86
N PRO A 135 -18.94 -23.05 -5.33
CA PRO A 135 -20.29 -23.24 -4.84
C PRO A 135 -20.33 -23.91 -3.47
N THR A 136 -19.29 -24.67 -3.10
CA THR A 136 -19.20 -25.36 -1.81
C THR A 136 -17.81 -25.21 -1.20
N LEU A 137 -17.72 -25.41 0.12
CA LEU A 137 -16.44 -25.38 0.82
C LEU A 137 -15.50 -26.49 0.33
N ALA A 138 -16.05 -27.65 -0.04
CA ALA A 138 -15.27 -28.74 -0.63
C ALA A 138 -14.65 -28.32 -1.97
N ASP A 139 -15.37 -27.55 -2.78
CA ASP A 139 -14.87 -27.05 -4.05
C ASP A 139 -13.79 -25.98 -3.88
N VAL A 140 -13.89 -25.14 -2.85
CA VAL A 140 -12.83 -24.19 -2.44
C VAL A 140 -11.54 -24.94 -2.12
N VAL A 141 -11.61 -25.96 -1.26
CA VAL A 141 -10.44 -26.76 -0.90
C VAL A 141 -9.88 -27.48 -2.14
N ALA A 142 -10.75 -28.10 -2.94
CA ALA A 142 -10.36 -28.77 -4.17
C ALA A 142 -9.80 -27.80 -5.23
N ALA A 143 -10.12 -26.51 -5.18
CA ALA A 143 -9.54 -25.50 -6.06
C ALA A 143 -8.07 -25.26 -5.73
N VAL A 144 -7.75 -25.20 -4.44
CA VAL A 144 -6.37 -25.08 -3.94
C VAL A 144 -5.58 -26.36 -4.23
N GLU A 145 -6.13 -27.53 -3.88
CA GLU A 145 -5.44 -28.83 -4.08
C GLU A 145 -5.11 -29.13 -5.55
N ARG A 146 -5.99 -28.71 -6.46
CA ARG A 146 -5.82 -28.93 -7.92
C ARG A 146 -5.08 -27.79 -8.61
N GLY A 147 -4.57 -26.79 -7.88
CA GLY A 147 -3.84 -25.65 -8.45
C GLY A 147 -4.71 -24.71 -9.32
N ARG A 148 -6.03 -24.74 -9.15
CA ARG A 148 -6.96 -23.80 -9.78
C ARG A 148 -7.00 -22.45 -9.06
N ALA A 149 -6.66 -22.46 -7.77
CA ALA A 149 -6.40 -21.30 -6.93
C ALA A 149 -5.14 -21.53 -6.09
N GLU A 150 -4.45 -20.47 -5.68
CA GLU A 150 -3.31 -20.57 -4.75
C GLU A 150 -3.75 -20.47 -3.29
N LEU A 151 -4.89 -19.83 -3.02
CA LEU A 151 -5.42 -19.60 -1.66
C LEU A 151 -6.95 -19.74 -1.61
N ALA A 152 -7.49 -19.79 -0.40
CA ALA A 152 -8.91 -19.87 -0.08
C ALA A 152 -9.29 -18.87 1.03
#